data_AF-L7EEY9-F1
#
_entry.id   AF-L7EEY9-F1
#
_cell.length_a   1.000
_cell.length_b   1.000
_cell.length_c   1.000
_cell.angle_alpha   90.00
_cell.angle_beta   90.00
_cell.angle_gamma   90.00
#
_symmetry.space_group_name_H-M   'P 1'
#
loop_
_entity.id
_entity.type
_entity.pdbx_description
1 polymer ?
#
loop_
_entity_poly.entity_id
_entity_poly.type
_entity_poly.pdbx_seq_one_letter_code
_entity_poly.pdbx_strand_id
1 'polypeptide(L)'
;MALISLALSVEAAQAISFNISWTGANGYKLTGMFGYNDSLIGTGPITGGQLDFFMMEVFQNTTSLGTWQPSQGGTFNFNFNTTTGQFLVGGSNISTTGQEWGLSGPSVSFASGNAGQVVGNPSFIFGSFILVAQSTLTATVQQPIPIPEPSSSLAILVAGTAVGFGAFSKRKLARSKNK
;
A
#
# COMPACT_ATOMS: atom_id res chain seq x y z
N MET A 1 -21.78 -13.24 41.07
CA MET A 1 -21.64 -12.23 40.00
C MET A 1 -20.57 -12.73 39.04
N ALA A 2 -20.92 -13.01 37.79
CA ALA A 2 -19.94 -13.40 36.78
C ALA A 2 -19.51 -12.15 36.01
N LEU A 3 -18.20 -11.89 35.99
CA LEU A 3 -17.58 -10.85 35.18
C LEU A 3 -17.51 -11.34 33.73
N ILE A 4 -18.21 -10.65 32.83
CA ILE A 4 -18.07 -10.85 31.38
C ILE A 4 -16.90 -9.97 30.93
N SER A 5 -15.76 -10.59 30.60
CA SER A 5 -14.66 -9.89 29.92
C SER A 5 -15.04 -9.66 28.46
N LEU A 6 -15.22 -8.40 28.09
CA LEU A 6 -15.34 -7.97 26.71
C LEU A 6 -13.93 -7.95 26.09
N ALA A 7 -13.59 -8.95 25.27
CA ALA A 7 -12.37 -8.91 24.48
C ALA A 7 -12.58 -7.90 23.34
N LEU A 8 -11.96 -6.72 23.46
CA LEU A 8 -11.86 -5.76 22.38
C LEU A 8 -10.86 -6.32 21.37
N SER A 9 -11.35 -6.79 20.22
CA SER A 9 -10.49 -7.07 19.07
C SER A 9 -9.93 -5.74 18.56
N VAL A 10 -8.67 -5.46 18.87
CA VAL A 10 -7.91 -4.42 18.18
C VAL A 10 -7.56 -4.99 16.82
N GLU A 11 -8.27 -4.58 15.77
CA GLU A 11 -7.78 -4.74 14.41
C GLU A 11 -6.48 -3.96 14.30
N ALA A 12 -5.38 -4.68 14.04
CA ALA A 12 -4.12 -4.06 13.71
C ALA A 12 -4.32 -3.36 12.36
N ALA A 13 -4.35 -2.02 12.39
CA ALA A 13 -4.43 -1.19 11.20
C ALA A 13 -3.33 -1.63 10.22
N GLN A 14 -3.72 -1.98 9.00
CA GLN A 14 -2.78 -2.45 7.99
C GLN A 14 -2.17 -1.24 7.28
N ALA A 15 -0.85 -1.24 7.12
CA ALA A 15 -0.19 -0.24 6.30
C ALA A 15 -0.47 -0.55 4.82
N ILE A 16 -1.04 0.39 4.09
CA ILE A 16 -1.13 0.31 2.63
C ILE A 16 0.13 0.92 2.02
N SER A 17 0.68 0.25 1.01
CA SER A 17 1.92 0.66 0.34
C SER A 17 1.68 0.92 -1.15
N PHE A 18 2.41 1.88 -1.70
CA PHE A 18 2.30 2.30 -3.09
C PHE A 18 3.69 2.46 -3.71
N ASN A 19 3.82 2.03 -4.97
CA ASN A 19 4.94 2.41 -5.80
C ASN A 19 4.68 3.79 -6.42
N ILE A 20 5.71 4.62 -6.48
CA ILE A 20 5.73 5.91 -7.16
C ILE A 20 6.42 5.73 -8.51
N SER A 21 5.86 6.34 -9.55
CA SER A 21 6.50 6.43 -10.86
C SER A 21 6.35 7.82 -11.45
N TRP A 22 7.44 8.34 -12.01
CA TRP A 22 7.46 9.54 -12.82
C TRP A 22 8.50 9.41 -13.94
N THR A 23 8.18 9.95 -15.11
CA THR A 23 9.03 9.98 -16.30
C THR A 23 9.16 11.42 -16.76
N GLY A 24 10.37 11.94 -16.72
CA GLY A 24 10.72 13.25 -17.24
C GLY A 24 11.17 13.22 -18.69
N ALA A 25 11.71 14.35 -19.14
CA ALA A 25 12.36 14.45 -20.44
C ALA A 25 13.71 13.71 -20.47
N ASN A 26 14.27 13.49 -21.66
CA ASN A 26 15.65 13.04 -21.89
C ASN A 26 16.08 11.77 -21.10
N GLY A 27 15.14 10.84 -20.91
CA GLY A 27 15.40 9.56 -20.24
C GLY A 27 15.44 9.64 -18.72
N TYR A 28 15.13 10.79 -18.11
CA TYR A 28 15.05 10.91 -16.66
C TYR A 28 13.80 10.22 -16.12
N LYS A 29 13.97 9.48 -15.02
CA LYS A 29 12.88 8.79 -14.32
C LYS A 29 13.03 8.92 -12.82
N LEU A 30 11.92 8.85 -12.12
CA LEU A 30 11.88 8.69 -10.68
C LEU A 30 11.02 7.48 -10.36
N THR A 31 11.54 6.61 -9.50
CA THR A 31 10.76 5.55 -8.87
C THR A 31 10.81 5.73 -7.37
N GLY A 32 9.81 5.26 -6.66
CA GLY A 32 9.81 5.35 -5.21
C GLY A 32 8.77 4.47 -4.58
N MET A 33 8.65 4.59 -3.27
CA MET A 33 7.65 3.87 -2.50
C MET A 33 7.23 4.72 -1.31
N PHE A 34 5.95 4.65 -0.96
CA PHE A 34 5.44 5.24 0.27
C PHE A 34 4.34 4.37 0.85
N GLY A 35 4.08 4.54 2.14
CA GLY A 35 2.98 3.88 2.81
C GLY A 35 2.37 4.73 3.90
N TYR A 36 1.11 4.43 4.21
CA TYR A 36 0.34 5.10 5.25
C TYR A 36 -0.67 4.14 5.87
N ASN A 37 -1.20 4.51 7.02
CA ASN A 37 -2.21 3.74 7.74
C ASN A 37 -3.55 3.66 6.97
N ASP A 38 -4.12 2.46 6.83
CA ASP A 38 -5.39 2.23 6.12
C ASP A 38 -6.57 3.10 6.61
N SER A 39 -6.58 3.56 7.86
CA SER A 39 -7.58 4.51 8.37
C SER A 39 -7.65 5.84 7.61
N LEU A 40 -6.62 6.18 6.82
CA LEU A 40 -6.59 7.39 5.99
C LEU A 40 -7.21 7.19 4.60
N ILE A 41 -7.61 5.98 4.22
CA ILE A 41 -8.25 5.71 2.92
C ILE A 41 -9.55 6.53 2.80
N GLY A 42 -9.69 7.25 1.68
CA GLY A 42 -10.89 8.05 1.41
C GLY A 42 -11.02 9.35 2.22
N THR A 43 -10.05 9.68 3.08
CA THR A 43 -10.08 10.90 3.92
C THR A 43 -9.67 12.18 3.18
N GLY A 44 -9.17 12.06 1.96
CA GLY A 44 -8.80 13.17 1.09
C GLY A 44 -7.29 13.38 1.02
N PRO A 45 -6.81 14.63 0.86
CA PRO A 45 -5.38 14.92 0.79
C PRO A 45 -4.65 14.57 2.09
N ILE A 46 -3.57 13.80 1.99
CA ILE A 46 -2.63 13.52 3.06
C ILE A 46 -1.27 14.16 2.78
N THR A 47 -0.54 14.43 3.86
CA THR A 47 0.77 15.05 3.86
C THR A 47 1.88 14.10 4.29
N GLY A 48 3.13 14.51 4.10
CA GLY A 48 4.31 13.74 4.51
C GLY A 48 4.33 13.33 5.99
N GLY A 49 3.73 14.12 6.88
CA GLY A 49 3.64 13.79 8.31
C GLY A 49 2.68 12.65 8.64
N GLN A 50 1.90 12.18 7.66
CA GLN A 50 0.94 11.08 7.79
C GLN A 50 1.44 9.79 7.12
N LEU A 51 2.68 9.79 6.62
CA LEU A 51 3.29 8.61 6.02
C LEU A 51 4.05 7.80 7.07
N ASP A 52 3.94 6.48 6.96
CA ASP A 52 4.75 5.54 7.73
C ASP A 52 6.18 5.47 7.17
N PHE A 53 6.29 5.57 5.84
CA PHE A 53 7.57 5.62 5.15
C PHE A 53 7.45 6.31 3.78
N PHE A 54 8.58 6.83 3.28
CA PHE A 54 8.74 7.37 1.94
C PHE A 54 10.19 7.20 1.49
N MET A 55 10.40 6.79 0.24
CA MET A 55 11.71 6.79 -0.40
C MET A 55 11.59 6.98 -1.91
N MET A 56 12.63 7.52 -2.52
CA MET A 56 12.72 7.68 -3.97
C MET A 56 14.12 7.42 -4.49
N GLU A 57 14.21 7.11 -5.77
CA GLU A 57 15.41 6.96 -6.56
C GLU A 57 15.21 7.66 -7.91
N VAL A 58 16.24 8.39 -8.35
CA VAL A 58 16.22 9.07 -9.65
C VAL A 58 17.20 8.37 -10.59
N PHE A 59 16.79 8.20 -11.83
CA PHE A 59 17.58 7.58 -12.89
C PHE A 59 17.73 8.53 -14.09
N GLN A 60 18.84 8.39 -14.80
CA GLN A 60 18.96 8.80 -16.20
C GLN A 60 19.17 7.54 -17.05
N ASN A 61 18.20 7.23 -17.91
CA ASN A 61 18.11 5.96 -18.62
C ASN A 61 18.07 4.78 -17.64
N THR A 62 19.17 4.02 -17.55
CA THR A 62 19.34 2.87 -16.64
C THR A 62 20.29 3.16 -15.49
N THR A 63 20.89 4.36 -15.44
CA THR A 63 21.89 4.73 -14.43
C THR A 63 21.21 5.43 -13.27
N SER A 64 21.36 4.88 -12.07
CA SER A 64 20.93 5.55 -10.84
C SER A 64 21.77 6.79 -10.59
N LEU A 65 21.10 7.89 -10.26
CA LEU A 65 21.72 9.15 -9.85
C LEU A 65 21.77 9.29 -8.33
N GLY A 66 20.99 8.47 -7.61
CA GLY A 66 20.95 8.46 -6.17
C GLY A 66 19.55 8.23 -5.62
N THR A 67 19.50 7.98 -4.31
CA THR A 67 18.28 7.78 -3.55
C THR A 67 18.08 8.90 -2.53
N TRP A 68 16.83 9.13 -2.14
CA TRP A 68 16.51 10.06 -1.07
C TRP A 68 15.32 9.58 -0.24
N GLN A 69 15.36 9.86 1.06
CA GLN A 69 14.25 9.65 1.99
C GLN A 69 14.24 10.76 3.06
N PRO A 70 13.11 11.06 3.72
CA PRO A 70 12.99 12.22 4.60
C PRO A 70 13.98 12.23 5.78
N SER A 71 14.37 11.05 6.28
CA SER A 71 15.34 10.93 7.40
C SER A 71 16.75 11.41 7.04
N GLN A 72 17.05 11.61 5.75
CA GLN A 72 18.32 12.21 5.30
C GLN A 72 18.30 13.75 5.35
N GLY A 73 17.16 14.36 5.70
CA GLY A 73 16.96 15.80 5.71
C GLY A 73 16.65 16.39 4.34
N GLY A 74 16.42 17.70 4.32
CA GLY A 74 15.92 18.43 3.17
C GLY A 74 14.41 18.65 3.21
N THR A 75 13.89 19.54 2.36
CA THR A 75 12.46 19.87 2.38
C THR A 75 11.61 18.70 1.89
N PHE A 76 10.48 18.45 2.58
CA PHE A 76 9.58 17.34 2.30
C PHE A 76 8.11 17.81 2.36
N ASN A 77 7.59 18.24 1.22
CA ASN A 77 6.17 18.47 0.97
C ASN A 77 5.64 17.42 0.00
N PHE A 78 4.75 16.58 0.52
CA PHE A 78 4.12 15.45 -0.17
C PHE A 78 2.61 15.66 -0.15
N ASN A 79 1.94 15.57 -1.29
CA ASN A 79 0.49 15.73 -1.38
C ASN A 79 -0.13 14.62 -2.22
N PHE A 80 -0.82 13.69 -1.56
CA PHE A 80 -1.52 12.59 -2.20
C PHE A 80 -2.97 12.55 -1.74
N ASN A 81 -3.92 12.45 -2.66
CA ASN A 81 -5.33 12.35 -2.32
C ASN A 81 -5.73 10.88 -2.22
N THR A 82 -6.03 10.42 -1.00
CA THR A 82 -6.40 9.03 -0.72
C THR A 82 -7.80 8.66 -1.18
N THR A 83 -8.63 9.64 -1.57
CA THR A 83 -9.94 9.41 -2.19
C THR A 83 -9.81 9.13 -3.68
N THR A 84 -8.94 9.87 -4.38
CA THR A 84 -8.75 9.70 -5.84
C THR A 84 -7.57 8.80 -6.22
N GLY A 85 -6.68 8.50 -5.29
CA GLY A 85 -5.46 7.73 -5.54
C GLY A 85 -4.43 8.50 -6.38
N GLN A 86 -4.42 9.84 -6.32
CA GLN A 86 -3.59 10.69 -7.18
C GLN A 86 -2.77 11.69 -6.39
N PHE A 87 -1.57 11.99 -6.91
CA PHE A 87 -0.78 13.12 -6.46
C PHE A 87 -1.45 14.43 -6.85
N LEU A 88 -1.44 15.40 -5.93
CA LEU A 88 -1.91 16.76 -6.22
C LEU A 88 -0.78 17.55 -6.89
N VAL A 89 -1.05 18.11 -8.07
CA VAL A 89 -0.08 18.85 -8.89
C VAL A 89 -0.71 20.11 -9.48
N GLY A 90 0.10 21.08 -9.90
CA GLY A 90 -0.34 22.31 -10.57
C GLY A 90 -0.34 23.56 -9.68
N GLY A 91 -0.15 23.42 -8.38
CA GLY A 91 0.07 24.53 -7.45
C GLY A 91 1.54 24.88 -7.25
N SER A 92 1.80 25.83 -6.36
CA SER A 92 3.17 26.10 -5.89
C SER A 92 3.77 24.84 -5.23
N ASN A 93 5.07 24.57 -5.43
CA ASN A 93 5.76 23.40 -4.89
C ASN A 93 5.69 23.28 -3.35
N ILE A 94 5.57 24.41 -2.65
CA ILE A 94 5.41 24.47 -1.19
C ILE A 94 3.94 24.48 -0.72
N SER A 95 2.98 24.37 -1.64
CA SER A 95 1.54 24.36 -1.32
C SER A 95 0.98 22.94 -1.21
N THR A 96 -0.28 22.82 -0.80
CA THR A 96 -1.03 21.55 -0.74
C THR A 96 -1.36 20.95 -2.11
N THR A 97 -0.99 21.63 -3.20
CA THR A 97 -1.22 21.19 -4.59
C THR A 97 0.07 21.16 -5.41
N GLY A 98 1.23 21.16 -4.73
CA GLY A 98 2.54 20.94 -5.34
C GLY A 98 3.29 19.80 -4.66
N GLN A 99 4.51 19.55 -5.12
CA GLN A 99 5.40 18.55 -4.53
C GLN A 99 6.79 19.14 -4.34
N GLU A 100 7.43 18.82 -3.22
CA GLU A 100 8.81 19.20 -2.92
C GLU A 100 9.48 18.09 -2.12
N TRP A 101 10.30 17.28 -2.78
CA TRP A 101 10.97 16.13 -2.14
C TRP A 101 12.48 16.34 -2.21
N GLY A 102 13.13 16.51 -1.06
CA GLY A 102 14.58 16.55 -0.95
C GLY A 102 15.29 17.77 -1.52
N LEU A 103 14.61 18.90 -1.80
CA LEU A 103 15.24 20.06 -2.47
C LEU A 103 16.45 20.67 -1.72
N SER A 104 16.44 20.60 -0.40
CA SER A 104 17.57 21.03 0.45
C SER A 104 18.34 19.84 1.03
N GLY A 105 18.08 18.63 0.52
CA GLY A 105 18.72 17.40 0.94
C GLY A 105 20.08 17.19 0.28
N PRO A 106 20.86 16.20 0.76
CA PRO A 106 22.23 15.94 0.29
C PRO A 106 22.30 15.17 -1.04
N SER A 107 21.17 14.74 -1.60
CA SER A 107 21.09 13.75 -2.68
C SER A 107 20.12 14.21 -3.76
N VAL A 108 19.44 13.26 -4.40
CA VAL A 108 18.43 13.51 -5.42
C VAL A 108 17.21 14.23 -4.86
N SER A 109 16.55 14.98 -5.74
CA SER A 109 15.38 15.77 -5.37
C SER A 109 14.31 15.74 -6.46
N PHE A 110 13.07 16.08 -6.12
CA PHE A 110 11.95 16.22 -7.04
C PHE A 110 11.10 17.44 -6.67
N ALA A 111 10.67 18.20 -7.67
CA ALA A 111 9.70 19.26 -7.49
C ALA A 111 8.58 19.16 -8.53
N SER A 112 7.36 19.46 -8.10
CA SER A 112 6.22 19.72 -8.96
C SER A 112 5.63 21.08 -8.57
N GLY A 113 5.82 22.08 -9.41
CA GLY A 113 5.27 23.42 -9.26
C GLY A 113 4.13 23.70 -10.26
N ASN A 114 3.78 24.97 -10.38
CA ASN A 114 2.72 25.45 -11.28
C ASN A 114 3.09 25.29 -12.76
N ALA A 115 4.37 25.45 -13.10
CA ALA A 115 4.86 25.35 -14.47
C ALA A 115 5.14 23.90 -14.89
N GLY A 116 5.64 23.07 -13.98
CA GLY A 116 6.12 21.76 -14.35
C GLY A 116 6.80 20.97 -13.23
N GLN A 117 7.41 19.87 -13.66
CA GLN A 117 8.02 18.86 -12.83
C GLN A 117 9.47 18.65 -13.23
N VAL A 118 10.34 18.45 -12.24
CA VAL A 118 11.79 18.34 -12.45
C VAL A 118 12.42 17.51 -11.34
N VAL A 119 13.47 16.75 -11.69
CA VAL A 119 14.35 16.10 -10.71
C VAL A 119 15.66 16.89 -10.54
N GLY A 120 16.33 16.70 -9.41
CA GLY A 120 17.64 17.29 -9.11
C GLY A 120 18.62 16.28 -8.53
N ASN A 121 19.91 16.65 -8.54
CA ASN A 121 20.99 15.96 -7.84
C ASN A 121 22.23 16.87 -7.65
N PRO A 122 22.38 17.58 -6.51
CA PRO A 122 21.30 18.05 -5.63
C PRO A 122 20.57 19.27 -6.22
N SER A 123 21.19 19.94 -7.20
CA SER A 123 20.59 21.03 -7.97
C SER A 123 19.66 20.50 -9.05
N PHE A 124 18.71 21.33 -9.48
CA PHE A 124 17.77 20.96 -10.54
C PHE A 124 18.46 20.60 -11.85
N ILE A 125 18.01 19.50 -12.42
CA ILE A 125 18.41 19.04 -13.74
C ILE A 125 17.33 19.47 -14.71
N PHE A 126 17.43 20.69 -15.25
CA PHE A 126 16.42 21.25 -16.16
C PHE A 126 16.21 20.42 -17.44
N GLY A 127 17.19 19.59 -17.82
CA GLY A 127 17.03 18.60 -18.89
C GLY A 127 15.99 17.51 -18.60
N SER A 128 15.56 17.35 -17.35
CA SER A 128 14.48 16.41 -16.96
C SER A 128 13.08 17.04 -17.01
N PHE A 129 13.00 18.36 -17.20
CA PHE A 129 11.77 19.13 -17.01
C PHE A 129 10.64 18.69 -17.96
N ILE A 130 9.43 18.58 -17.42
CA ILE A 130 8.18 18.44 -18.20
C ILE A 130 7.14 19.43 -17.69
N LEU A 131 6.22 19.84 -18.56
CA LEU A 131 5.10 20.70 -18.17
C LEU A 131 4.13 19.94 -17.26
N VAL A 132 3.48 20.64 -16.33
CA VAL A 132 2.55 19.98 -15.39
C VAL A 132 1.35 19.36 -16.10
N ALA A 133 0.92 19.94 -17.22
CA ALA A 133 -0.12 19.38 -18.10
C ALA A 133 0.27 18.03 -18.73
N GLN A 134 1.55 17.67 -18.68
CA GLN A 134 2.12 16.40 -19.17
C GLN A 134 2.57 15.51 -18.01
N SER A 135 2.18 15.84 -16.77
CA SER A 135 2.59 15.09 -15.58
C SER A 135 2.32 13.60 -15.74
N THR A 136 3.36 12.80 -15.51
CA THR A 136 3.25 11.34 -15.45
C THR A 136 3.39 10.82 -14.02
N LEU A 137 3.35 11.71 -13.02
CA LEU A 137 3.52 11.34 -11.62
C LEU A 137 2.32 10.50 -11.17
N THR A 138 2.58 9.25 -10.79
CA THR A 138 1.53 8.27 -10.46
C THR A 138 1.91 7.46 -9.23
N ALA A 139 0.87 6.96 -8.55
CA ALA A 139 0.99 5.97 -7.49
C ALA A 139 0.22 4.71 -7.90
N THR A 140 0.80 3.54 -7.67
CA THR A 140 0.12 2.25 -7.88
C THR A 140 0.22 1.42 -6.62
N VAL A 141 -0.91 0.88 -6.16
CA VAL A 141 -0.95 0.02 -4.97
C VAL A 141 0.05 -1.13 -5.14
N GLN A 142 0.90 -1.30 -4.14
CA GLN A 142 1.67 -2.51 -3.95
C GLN A 142 0.73 -3.51 -3.27
N GLN A 143 0.21 -4.48 -4.01
CA GLN A 143 -0.84 -5.40 -3.56
C GLN A 143 -0.64 -5.89 -2.11
N PRO A 144 -1.65 -5.79 -1.22
CA PRO A 144 -1.67 -6.60 -0.02
C PRO A 144 -2.02 -8.05 -0.35
N ILE A 145 -1.39 -8.96 0.39
CA ILE A 145 -1.54 -10.42 0.43
C ILE A 145 -3.04 -10.77 0.59
N PRO A 146 -3.56 -11.84 -0.05
CA PRO A 146 -4.95 -12.26 0.13
C PRO A 146 -5.26 -12.41 1.61
N ILE A 147 -6.26 -11.69 2.12
CA ILE A 147 -6.82 -11.94 3.45
C ILE A 147 -7.48 -13.32 3.37
N PRO A 148 -7.03 -14.36 4.10
CA PRO A 148 -7.82 -15.56 4.23
C PRO A 148 -9.07 -15.16 5.01
N GLU A 149 -10.24 -15.30 4.40
CA GLU A 149 -11.53 -15.19 5.08
C GLU A 149 -11.44 -15.93 6.43
N PRO A 150 -11.86 -15.33 7.56
CA PRO A 150 -11.99 -16.07 8.79
C PRO A 150 -12.99 -17.17 8.50
N SER A 151 -12.51 -18.42 8.44
CA SER A 151 -13.37 -19.58 8.27
C SER A 151 -14.36 -19.57 9.44
N SER A 152 -15.54 -19.00 9.20
CA SER A 152 -16.69 -19.06 10.09
C SER A 152 -17.26 -20.48 10.02
N SER A 153 -16.47 -21.44 10.50
CA SER A 153 -16.91 -22.80 10.73
C SER A 153 -17.57 -22.82 12.09
N LEU A 154 -18.83 -22.36 12.15
CA LEU A 154 -19.72 -22.57 13.28
C LEU A 154 -20.04 -24.08 13.34
N ALA A 155 -19.11 -24.88 13.86
CA ALA A 155 -19.33 -26.30 14.09
C ALA A 155 -20.15 -26.45 15.39
N ILE A 156 -21.47 -26.37 15.27
CA ILE A 156 -22.38 -26.87 16.30
C ILE A 156 -22.23 -28.40 16.35
N LEU A 157 -21.45 -28.90 17.30
CA LEU A 157 -21.40 -30.33 17.61
C LEU A 157 -22.51 -30.67 18.62
N VAL A 158 -23.71 -30.96 18.12
CA VAL A 158 -24.72 -31.69 18.90
C VAL A 158 -24.49 -33.17 18.60
N ALA A 159 -23.94 -33.91 19.58
CA ALA A 159 -23.99 -35.37 19.57
C ALA A 159 -24.30 -35.85 20.99
N GLY A 160 -25.53 -36.33 21.14
CA GLY A 160 -26.09 -36.83 22.38
C GLY A 160 -25.45 -38.13 22.86
N THR A 161 -25.59 -38.34 24.16
CA THR A 161 -25.25 -39.55 24.89
C THR A 161 -25.98 -40.77 24.33
N ALA A 162 -25.25 -41.81 23.93
CA ALA A 162 -25.79 -43.16 23.80
C ALA A 162 -24.80 -44.18 24.37
N VAL A 163 -25.05 -44.54 25.63
CA VAL A 163 -24.48 -45.68 26.34
C VAL A 163 -25.30 -46.92 25.93
N GLY A 164 -24.67 -48.07 25.68
CA GLY A 164 -25.36 -49.36 25.86
C GLY A 164 -25.08 -50.47 24.85
N PHE A 165 -24.15 -51.34 25.22
CA PHE A 165 -24.22 -52.82 25.22
C PHE A 165 -25.26 -53.57 24.34
N GLY A 166 -24.77 -54.62 23.66
CA GLY A 166 -25.38 -55.96 23.77
C GLY A 166 -25.96 -56.63 22.52
N ALA A 167 -25.16 -57.55 21.95
CA ALA A 167 -25.49 -58.97 21.75
C ALA A 167 -26.55 -59.47 20.71
N PHE A 168 -26.22 -60.69 20.22
CA PHE A 168 -27.05 -61.75 19.62
C PHE A 168 -27.41 -61.74 18.11
N SER A 169 -26.65 -62.57 17.38
CA SER A 169 -27.08 -63.76 16.61
C SER A 169 -28.42 -63.76 15.85
N LYS A 170 -28.39 -64.06 14.53
CA LYS A 170 -28.64 -65.41 13.97
C LYS A 170 -28.70 -65.39 12.43
N ARG A 171 -28.26 -66.53 11.88
CA ARG A 171 -28.20 -66.96 10.47
C ARG A 171 -29.52 -66.85 9.70
N LYS A 172 -29.44 -66.72 8.38
CA LYS A 172 -30.28 -67.52 7.47
C LYS A 172 -29.54 -67.89 6.18
N LEU A 173 -29.59 -69.20 5.88
CA LEU A 173 -29.01 -69.89 4.74
C LEU A 173 -29.74 -69.59 3.41
N ALA A 174 -28.94 -69.59 2.35
CA ALA A 174 -29.12 -70.19 1.01
C ALA A 174 -30.42 -70.00 0.20
N ARG A 175 -30.25 -69.60 -1.07
CA ARG A 175 -30.77 -70.37 -2.24
C ARG A 175 -30.03 -69.99 -3.54
N SER A 176 -29.87 -70.98 -4.43
CA SER A 176 -29.05 -70.97 -5.64
C SER A 176 -29.83 -70.68 -6.94
N LYS A 177 -29.08 -70.73 -8.07
CA LYS A 177 -29.42 -70.80 -9.52
C LYS A 177 -29.09 -69.51 -10.27
N ASN A 178 -28.48 -69.46 -11.45
CA ASN A 178 -27.99 -70.40 -12.49
C ASN A 178 -26.80 -69.64 -13.16
N LYS A 179 -25.81 -70.25 -13.81
CA LYS A 179 -25.87 -71.15 -14.96
C LYS A 179 -24.46 -71.72 -15.20
#